data_AF-A0AAV2U4M9-F1
#
_entry.id   AF-A0AAV2U4M9-F1
#
_cell.length_a   1.000
_cell.length_b   1.000
_cell.length_c   1.000
_cell.angle_alpha   90.00
_cell.angle_beta   90.00
_cell.angle_gamma   90.00
#
_symmetry.space_group_name_H-M   'P 1'
#
loop_
_entity.id
_entity.type
_entity.pdbx_description
1 polymer ?
#
loop_
_entity_poly.entity_id
_entity_poly.type
_entity_poly.pdbx_seq_one_letter_code
_entity_poly.pdbx_strand_id
1 'polypeptide(L)'
;MELKKIAVGLTALLGVSVANAHNVWLEPASSQDEYVVKFGHEQTETYPESKLKSIQALNAQGKLTAVDYQFRNGEAYLIPKSDLVFVHFDNGVWSKLPSGKYVEKTKREEPTAEFSTNPVKFGKAILKWDAESFKSHQQAYELIPQEKAQANKPLSILVLHNGKPVQGIKVGVSEDAPFNLTNEKGIAQFTPTKGFNKVWAEFEENVTNNADYDRRSVEYMLTFDAQ
;
A
#
# COMPACT_ATOMS: atom_id res chain seq x y z
N MET A 1 55.68 -25.49 -13.85
CA MET A 1 55.06 -24.32 -13.19
C MET A 1 53.73 -24.08 -13.90
N GLU A 2 52.67 -24.69 -13.38
CA GLU A 2 51.34 -24.74 -13.98
C GLU A 2 50.52 -23.54 -13.49
N LEU A 3 50.20 -22.59 -14.37
CA LEU A 3 49.27 -21.49 -14.06
C LEU A 3 47.84 -21.97 -14.33
N LYS A 4 47.14 -22.39 -13.26
CA LYS A 4 45.69 -22.57 -13.26
C LYS A 4 45.01 -21.24 -13.53
N LYS A 5 44.34 -21.12 -14.68
CA LYS A 5 43.42 -20.01 -14.98
C LYS A 5 42.17 -20.18 -14.11
N ILE A 6 42.08 -19.41 -13.04
CA ILE A 6 40.85 -19.26 -12.27
C ILE A 6 39.96 -18.30 -13.06
N ALA A 7 38.98 -18.84 -13.78
CA ALA A 7 37.89 -18.05 -14.32
C ALA A 7 36.97 -17.66 -13.16
N VAL A 8 37.06 -16.40 -12.71
CA VAL A 8 36.08 -15.81 -11.80
C VAL A 8 34.84 -15.52 -12.63
N GLY A 9 33.84 -16.41 -12.53
CA GLY A 9 32.51 -16.15 -13.05
C GLY A 9 31.87 -15.05 -12.24
N LEU A 10 31.74 -13.86 -12.82
CA LEU A 10 30.96 -12.76 -12.24
C LEU A 10 29.47 -13.11 -12.42
N THR A 11 28.88 -13.77 -11.42
CA THR A 11 27.43 -13.99 -11.40
C THR A 11 26.77 -12.64 -11.16
N ALA A 12 26.41 -11.95 -12.23
CA ALA A 12 25.54 -10.79 -12.15
C ALA A 12 24.19 -11.26 -11.60
N LEU A 13 23.93 -10.99 -10.31
CA LEU A 13 22.59 -11.06 -9.74
C LEU A 13 21.72 -10.05 -10.51
N LEU A 14 21.03 -10.55 -11.53
CA LEU A 14 19.91 -9.85 -12.16
C LEU A 14 18.81 -9.78 -11.10
N GLY A 15 18.85 -8.74 -10.27
CA GLY A 15 17.76 -8.39 -9.39
C GLY A 15 16.53 -8.11 -10.25
N VAL A 16 15.60 -9.05 -10.28
CA VAL A 16 14.26 -8.83 -10.81
C VAL A 16 13.59 -7.87 -9.84
N SER A 17 13.69 -6.57 -10.13
CA SER A 17 13.03 -5.54 -9.33
C SER A 17 11.52 -5.68 -9.55
N VAL A 18 10.83 -6.36 -8.64
CA VAL A 18 9.38 -6.42 -8.55
C VAL A 18 8.84 -5.12 -7.97
N ALA A 19 9.10 -4.00 -8.66
CA ALA A 19 8.77 -2.65 -8.18
C ALA A 19 7.25 -2.37 -8.05
N ASN A 20 6.41 -3.33 -8.44
CA ASN A 20 4.95 -3.20 -8.38
C ASN A 20 4.34 -3.68 -7.06
N ALA A 21 5.05 -4.48 -6.29
CA ALA A 21 4.41 -5.22 -5.20
C ALA A 21 4.39 -4.45 -3.86
N HIS A 22 5.39 -3.61 -3.57
CA HIS A 22 5.55 -2.99 -2.23
C HIS A 22 4.30 -2.32 -1.70
N ASN A 23 3.93 -2.48 -0.43
CA ASN A 23 2.81 -1.76 0.17
C ASN A 23 3.28 -0.50 0.95
N VAL A 24 2.32 0.32 1.41
CA VAL A 24 2.56 1.41 2.36
C VAL A 24 1.62 1.29 3.55
N TRP A 25 2.13 1.42 4.78
CA TRP A 25 1.30 1.34 5.98
C TRP A 25 1.94 2.04 7.17
N LEU A 26 1.18 2.14 8.26
CA LEU A 26 1.63 2.73 9.52
C LEU A 26 1.92 1.63 10.55
N GLU A 27 3.03 1.72 11.27
CA GLU A 27 3.34 0.85 12.42
C GLU A 27 3.80 1.66 13.63
N PRO A 28 3.65 1.14 14.86
CA PRO A 28 4.28 1.73 16.04
C PRO A 28 5.80 1.85 15.88
N ALA A 29 6.35 3.01 16.21
CA ALA A 29 7.79 3.23 16.30
C ALA A 29 8.30 2.86 17.71
N SER A 30 9.62 2.96 17.91
CA SER A 30 10.23 2.65 19.22
C SER A 30 9.88 3.66 20.31
N SER A 31 9.58 4.92 19.94
CA SER A 31 9.16 5.96 20.88
C SER A 31 7.68 5.79 21.22
N GLN A 32 7.30 6.11 22.45
CA GLN A 32 5.91 6.05 22.88
C GLN A 32 5.01 6.94 22.01
N ASP A 33 3.86 6.39 21.58
CA ASP A 33 2.83 7.04 20.75
C ASP A 33 3.33 7.55 19.38
N GLU A 34 4.58 7.27 19.02
CA GLU A 34 5.14 7.57 17.72
C GLU A 34 4.86 6.42 16.76
N TYR A 35 4.56 6.78 15.53
CA TYR A 35 4.33 5.86 14.43
C TYR A 35 5.28 6.18 13.28
N VAL A 36 5.51 5.18 12.43
CA VAL A 36 6.34 5.30 11.23
C VAL A 36 5.59 4.80 10.02
N VAL A 37 5.71 5.52 8.90
CA VAL A 37 5.22 5.06 7.60
C VAL A 37 6.24 4.10 7.00
N LYS A 38 5.86 2.83 6.88
CA LYS A 38 6.65 1.77 6.26
C LYS A 38 6.30 1.60 4.79
N PHE A 39 7.31 1.23 4.00
CA PHE A 39 7.21 0.89 2.59
C PHE A 39 7.90 -0.45 2.37
N GLY A 40 7.22 -1.43 1.78
CA GLY A 40 7.75 -2.80 1.73
C GLY A 40 6.70 -3.91 1.79
N HIS A 41 7.13 -5.10 2.22
CA HIS A 41 6.24 -6.21 2.62
C HIS A 41 6.61 -6.74 4.02
N GLU A 42 7.32 -7.87 4.07
CA GLU A 42 7.98 -8.42 5.25
C GLU A 42 9.28 -7.67 5.54
N GLN A 43 10.09 -7.41 4.49
CA GLN A 43 11.22 -6.49 4.56
C GLN A 43 10.77 -5.11 4.10
N THR A 44 11.16 -4.09 4.86
CA THR A 44 10.88 -2.67 4.57
C THR A 44 12.09 -1.99 3.95
N GLU A 45 11.83 -1.02 3.08
CA GLU A 45 12.83 -0.22 2.38
C GLU A 45 12.65 1.27 2.70
N THR A 46 13.74 2.03 2.59
CA THR A 46 13.69 3.50 2.61
C THR A 46 13.07 4.03 1.33
N TYR A 47 12.41 5.17 1.39
CA TYR A 47 11.83 5.83 0.22
C TYR A 47 12.21 7.32 0.13
N PRO A 48 12.13 7.95 -1.05
CA PRO A 48 12.21 9.41 -1.16
C PRO A 48 10.98 10.06 -0.53
N GLU A 49 11.17 11.11 0.28
CA GLU A 49 10.09 11.87 0.92
C GLU A 49 9.03 12.35 -0.11
N SER A 50 9.47 12.71 -1.32
CA SER A 50 8.59 13.17 -2.40
C SER A 50 7.55 12.13 -2.87
N LYS A 51 7.74 10.85 -2.57
CA LYS A 51 6.75 9.78 -2.86
C LYS A 51 5.61 9.76 -1.85
N LEU A 52 5.82 10.25 -0.63
CA LEU A 52 4.78 10.42 0.38
C LEU A 52 3.99 11.70 0.08
N LYS A 53 2.80 11.54 -0.52
CA LYS A 53 1.98 12.67 -0.99
C LYS A 53 1.17 13.32 0.13
N SER A 54 0.69 12.52 1.08
CA SER A 54 0.05 13.06 2.27
C SER A 54 -0.03 12.04 3.39
N ILE A 55 0.07 12.54 4.62
CA ILE A 55 -0.49 11.87 5.80
C ILE A 55 -1.62 12.75 6.33
N GLN A 56 -2.78 12.15 6.56
CA GLN A 56 -3.96 12.83 7.07
C GLN A 56 -4.52 12.11 8.29
N ALA A 57 -5.16 12.86 9.17
CA ALA A 57 -5.86 12.34 10.34
C ALA A 57 -7.24 12.96 10.45
N LEU A 58 -8.17 12.22 11.03
CA LEU A 58 -9.49 12.72 11.34
C LEU A 58 -9.42 13.68 12.53
N ASN A 59 -9.91 14.90 12.35
CA ASN A 59 -10.02 15.85 13.45
C ASN A 59 -11.32 15.66 14.24
N ALA A 60 -11.49 16.40 15.34
CA ALA A 60 -12.68 16.33 16.19
C ALA A 60 -14.00 16.72 15.50
N GLN A 61 -13.94 17.31 14.30
CA GLN A 61 -15.10 17.65 13.47
C GLN A 61 -15.40 16.59 12.40
N GLY A 62 -14.69 15.46 12.40
CA GLY A 62 -14.86 14.41 11.39
C GLY A 62 -14.28 14.78 10.02
N LYS A 63 -13.34 15.73 9.94
CA LYS A 63 -12.68 16.13 8.71
C LYS A 63 -11.22 15.66 8.68
N LEU A 64 -10.78 15.20 7.51
CA LEU A 64 -9.38 14.89 7.27
C LEU A 64 -8.53 16.16 7.22
N THR A 65 -7.47 16.17 8.01
CA THR A 65 -6.50 17.27 8.12
C THR A 65 -5.08 16.72 7.99
N ALA A 66 -4.18 17.51 7.41
CA ALA A 66 -2.79 17.12 7.28
C ALA A 66 -2.16 16.87 8.66
N VAL A 67 -1.27 15.87 8.73
CA VAL A 67 -0.50 15.52 9.92
C VAL A 67 0.94 15.93 9.70
N ASP A 68 1.50 16.66 10.67
CA ASP A 68 2.93 16.96 10.69
C ASP A 68 3.73 15.69 10.96
N TYR A 69 4.85 15.53 10.27
CA TYR A 69 5.77 14.42 10.44
C TYR A 69 7.22 14.90 10.37
N GLN A 70 8.12 14.09 10.91
CA GLN A 70 9.56 14.23 10.74
C GLN A 70 10.05 13.19 9.77
N PHE A 71 10.62 13.62 8.65
CA PHE A 71 11.28 12.73 7.72
C PHE A 71 12.73 12.53 8.11
N ARG A 72 13.12 11.29 8.42
CA ARG A 72 14.49 10.95 8.83
C ARG A 72 14.84 9.54 8.40
N ASN A 73 16.09 9.35 7.97
CA ASN A 73 16.62 8.05 7.56
C ASN A 73 15.76 7.33 6.50
N GLY A 74 15.09 8.07 5.63
CA GLY A 74 14.27 7.51 4.55
C GLY A 74 12.86 7.08 4.95
N GLU A 75 12.37 7.51 6.13
CA GLU A 75 11.02 7.21 6.62
C GLU A 75 10.38 8.43 7.30
N ALA A 76 9.05 8.52 7.26
CA ALA A 76 8.27 9.54 7.95
C ALA A 76 7.80 9.05 9.32
N TYR A 77 8.06 9.84 10.36
CA TYR A 77 7.68 9.57 11.75
C TYR A 77 6.71 10.63 12.26
N LEU A 78 5.69 10.22 13.01
CA LEU A 78 4.57 11.08 13.38
C LEU A 78 3.97 10.66 14.73
N ILE A 79 3.38 11.62 15.44
CA ILE A 79 2.61 11.39 16.67
C ILE A 79 1.17 11.87 16.40
N PRO A 80 0.28 10.98 15.93
CA PRO A 80 -1.07 11.36 15.56
C PRO A 80 -1.91 11.68 16.80
N LYS A 81 -2.73 12.72 16.71
CA LYS A 81 -3.72 13.11 17.74
C LYS A 81 -5.12 12.55 17.46
N SER A 82 -5.18 11.48 16.66
CA SER A 82 -6.38 10.89 16.10
C SER A 82 -6.26 9.38 16.17
N ASP A 83 -7.39 8.70 16.34
CA ASP A 83 -7.48 7.25 16.35
C ASP A 83 -7.42 6.64 14.93
N LEU A 84 -7.54 7.50 13.90
CA LEU A 84 -7.45 7.14 12.48
C LEU A 84 -6.39 7.98 11.75
N VAL A 85 -5.57 7.31 10.94
CA VAL A 85 -4.57 7.95 10.06
C VAL A 85 -4.69 7.39 8.66
N PHE A 86 -4.55 8.26 7.67
CA PHE A 86 -4.62 7.95 6.24
C PHE A 86 -3.30 8.32 5.57
N VAL A 87 -2.81 7.44 4.69
CA VAL A 87 -1.56 7.64 3.95
C VAL A 87 -1.88 7.60 2.46
N HIS A 88 -1.28 8.51 1.70
CA HIS A 88 -1.25 8.46 0.24
C HIS A 88 0.20 8.55 -0.22
N PHE A 89 0.60 7.57 -1.02
CA PHE A 89 1.95 7.40 -1.52
C PHE A 89 1.88 7.11 -3.03
N ASP A 90 2.68 7.82 -3.81
CA ASP A 90 2.80 7.61 -5.25
C ASP A 90 4.19 7.04 -5.52
N ASN A 91 4.24 5.78 -5.98
CA ASN A 91 5.51 5.09 -6.18
C ASN A 91 6.21 5.49 -7.49
N GLY A 92 5.69 6.47 -8.22
CA GLY A 92 6.22 6.90 -9.51
C GLY A 92 5.67 6.05 -10.66
N VAL A 93 6.21 6.24 -11.86
CA VAL A 93 5.85 5.44 -13.03
C VAL A 93 6.94 4.42 -13.32
N TRP A 94 6.53 3.18 -13.52
CA TRP A 94 7.41 2.06 -13.78
C TRP A 94 7.11 1.46 -15.15
N SER A 95 8.13 1.48 -16.01
CA SER A 95 8.11 0.95 -17.37
C SER A 95 8.70 -0.45 -17.40
N LYS A 96 7.95 -1.41 -17.93
CA LYS A 96 8.45 -2.77 -18.18
C LYS A 96 9.11 -2.82 -19.55
N LEU A 97 10.41 -3.12 -19.59
CA LEU A 97 11.16 -3.31 -20.82
C LEU A 97 10.89 -4.68 -21.44
N PRO A 98 11.14 -4.88 -22.76
CA PRO A 98 11.05 -6.20 -23.41
C PRO A 98 11.97 -7.27 -22.79
N SER A 99 13.01 -6.84 -22.08
CA SER A 99 13.88 -7.72 -21.28
C SER A 99 13.20 -8.29 -20.02
N GLY A 100 12.02 -7.80 -19.65
CA GLY A 100 11.34 -8.08 -18.39
C GLY A 100 11.75 -7.18 -17.22
N LYS A 101 12.82 -6.38 -17.37
CA LYS A 101 13.27 -5.44 -16.33
C LYS A 101 12.31 -4.26 -16.20
N TYR A 102 12.09 -3.81 -14.96
CA TYR A 102 11.39 -2.56 -14.68
C TYR A 102 12.38 -1.40 -14.46
N VAL A 103 12.01 -0.22 -14.96
CA VAL A 103 12.73 1.04 -14.73
C VAL A 103 11.74 2.12 -14.30
N GLU A 104 12.12 2.95 -13.32
CA GLU A 104 11.29 4.08 -12.86
C GLU A 104 11.39 5.22 -13.88
N LYS A 105 10.62 5.10 -14.95
CA LYS A 105 10.49 6.05 -16.05
C LYS A 105 9.07 6.00 -16.58
N THR A 106 8.60 7.16 -17.05
CA THR A 106 7.34 7.27 -17.79
C THR A 106 7.43 6.63 -19.18
N LYS A 107 6.27 6.39 -19.79
CA LYS A 107 6.11 5.97 -21.18
C LYS A 107 6.81 6.92 -22.18
N ARG A 108 6.86 8.22 -21.88
CA ARG A 108 7.57 9.20 -22.73
C ARG A 108 9.08 9.11 -22.60
N GLU A 109 9.57 8.85 -21.39
CA GLU A 109 11.00 8.70 -21.09
C GLU A 109 11.55 7.32 -21.50
N GLU A 110 10.68 6.32 -21.64
CA GLU A 110 11.02 4.97 -22.07
C GLU A 110 10.05 4.44 -23.16
N PRO A 111 10.15 4.96 -24.40
CA PRO A 111 9.24 4.59 -25.48
C PRO A 111 9.38 3.13 -25.96
N THR A 112 10.41 2.41 -25.49
CA THR A 112 10.62 0.99 -25.81
C THR A 112 9.87 0.04 -24.88
N ALA A 113 9.24 0.56 -23.83
CA ALA A 113 8.51 -0.24 -22.84
C ALA A 113 7.34 -1.01 -23.47
N GLU A 114 7.10 -2.25 -23.00
CA GLU A 114 5.90 -3.01 -23.33
C GLU A 114 4.65 -2.33 -22.77
N PHE A 115 4.77 -1.80 -21.55
CA PHE A 115 3.78 -0.97 -20.88
C PHE A 115 4.42 -0.20 -19.72
N SER A 116 3.72 0.85 -19.29
CA SER A 116 4.05 1.66 -18.11
C SER A 116 2.89 1.64 -17.11
N THR A 117 3.21 1.42 -15.84
CA THR A 117 2.25 1.43 -14.73
C THR A 117 2.60 2.55 -13.76
N ASN A 118 1.59 3.26 -13.25
CA ASN A 118 1.74 4.13 -12.07
C ASN A 118 1.16 3.42 -10.84
N PRO A 119 1.99 2.85 -9.95
CA PRO A 119 1.52 2.26 -8.70
C PRO A 119 1.29 3.35 -7.66
N VAL A 120 0.03 3.51 -7.25
CA VAL A 120 -0.38 4.40 -6.16
C VAL A 120 -0.78 3.54 -4.96
N LYS A 121 -0.48 4.03 -3.76
CA LYS A 121 -0.67 3.27 -2.53
C LYS A 121 -1.40 4.12 -1.53
N PHE A 122 -2.44 3.55 -0.94
CA PHE A 122 -3.22 4.18 0.11
C PHE A 122 -3.15 3.33 1.38
N GLY A 123 -3.25 3.99 2.52
CA GLY A 123 -3.36 3.33 3.80
C GLY A 123 -4.45 3.96 4.65
N LYS A 124 -5.16 3.14 5.43
CA LYS A 124 -5.94 3.55 6.60
C LYS A 124 -5.45 2.74 7.78
N ALA A 125 -4.96 3.43 8.81
CA ALA A 125 -4.56 2.84 10.07
C ALA A 125 -5.62 3.18 11.12
N ILE A 126 -6.21 2.13 11.71
CA ILE A 126 -7.06 2.22 12.89
C ILE A 126 -6.16 1.99 14.10
N LEU A 127 -5.67 3.07 14.68
CA LEU A 127 -4.78 3.05 15.84
C LEU A 127 -5.56 2.67 17.10
N LYS A 128 -6.82 3.11 17.17
CA LYS A 128 -7.77 2.72 18.19
C LYS A 128 -9.16 2.61 17.58
N TRP A 129 -9.88 1.57 17.96
CA TRP A 129 -11.23 1.34 17.48
C TRP A 129 -12.22 2.32 18.10
N ASP A 130 -12.98 2.98 17.24
CA ASP A 130 -14.06 3.91 17.58
C ASP A 130 -15.20 3.85 16.55
N ALA A 131 -16.19 4.73 16.65
CA ALA A 131 -17.31 4.77 15.71
C ALA A 131 -16.92 5.21 14.29
N GLU A 132 -15.84 5.97 14.13
CA GLU A 132 -15.37 6.45 12.83
C GLU A 132 -14.66 5.33 12.05
N SER A 133 -14.09 4.35 12.76
CA SER A 133 -13.46 3.16 12.19
C SER A 133 -14.35 2.45 11.14
N PHE A 134 -15.67 2.47 11.35
CA PHE A 134 -16.68 1.80 10.53
C PHE A 134 -17.35 2.70 9.48
N LYS A 135 -16.84 3.92 9.28
CA LYS A 135 -17.43 4.90 8.34
C LYS A 135 -16.55 5.13 7.11
N SER A 136 -17.20 5.65 6.08
CA SER A 136 -16.53 6.24 4.92
C SER A 136 -16.09 7.67 5.25
N HIS A 137 -14.92 8.04 4.74
CA HIS A 137 -14.30 9.35 4.90
C HIS A 137 -14.13 10.07 3.56
N GLN A 138 -14.94 9.68 2.57
CA GLN A 138 -14.99 10.30 1.24
C GLN A 138 -13.62 10.26 0.52
N GLN A 139 -12.85 9.19 0.75
CA GLN A 139 -11.64 8.93 -0.02
C GLN A 139 -12.00 8.24 -1.34
N ALA A 140 -11.12 8.35 -2.33
CA ALA A 140 -11.33 7.68 -3.62
C ALA A 140 -11.39 6.16 -3.46
N TYR A 141 -10.55 5.57 -2.61
CA TYR A 141 -10.58 4.14 -2.30
C TYR A 141 -10.71 3.97 -0.79
N GLU A 142 -11.52 3.02 -0.35
CA GLU A 142 -11.70 2.75 1.09
C GLU A 142 -11.90 1.27 1.37
N LEU A 143 -11.21 0.78 2.39
CA LEU A 143 -11.53 -0.46 3.08
C LEU A 143 -12.15 -0.11 4.44
N ILE A 144 -13.38 -0.56 4.66
CA ILE A 144 -14.17 -0.24 5.85
C ILE A 144 -14.55 -1.53 6.55
N PRO A 145 -13.95 -1.84 7.72
CA PRO A 145 -14.41 -2.96 8.53
C PRO A 145 -15.85 -2.69 8.98
N GLN A 146 -16.69 -3.72 8.95
CA GLN A 146 -18.11 -3.59 9.31
C GLN A 146 -18.36 -3.76 10.82
N GLU A 147 -17.34 -4.21 11.56
CA GLU A 147 -17.36 -4.35 13.01
C GLU A 147 -15.93 -4.34 13.56
N LYS A 148 -15.79 -4.29 14.88
CA LYS A 148 -14.49 -4.39 15.53
C LYS A 148 -13.90 -5.78 15.33
N ALA A 149 -12.66 -5.84 14.86
CA ALA A 149 -11.96 -7.09 14.62
C ALA A 149 -11.82 -7.95 15.90
N GLN A 150 -12.03 -9.26 15.76
CA GLN A 150 -11.80 -10.27 16.78
C GLN A 150 -10.93 -11.37 16.18
N ALA A 151 -9.87 -11.76 16.88
CA ALA A 151 -8.93 -12.75 16.38
C ALA A 151 -9.64 -14.07 16.03
N ASN A 152 -9.29 -14.62 14.87
CA ASN A 152 -9.78 -15.88 14.31
C ASN A 152 -11.29 -15.91 14.02
N LYS A 153 -11.97 -14.77 14.00
CA LYS A 153 -13.38 -14.66 13.56
C LYS A 153 -13.46 -13.93 12.23
N PRO A 154 -14.32 -14.36 11.30
CA PRO A 154 -14.53 -13.63 10.04
C PRO A 154 -14.95 -12.19 10.31
N LEU A 155 -14.27 -11.25 9.65
CA LEU A 155 -14.56 -9.83 9.63
C LEU A 155 -14.96 -9.44 8.21
N SER A 156 -16.16 -8.88 8.07
CA SER A 156 -16.60 -8.31 6.79
C SER A 156 -15.92 -6.98 6.52
N ILE A 157 -15.30 -6.86 5.36
CA ILE A 157 -14.66 -5.64 4.86
C ILE A 157 -15.48 -5.13 3.67
N LEU A 158 -16.00 -3.92 3.78
CA LEU A 158 -16.62 -3.19 2.68
C LEU A 158 -15.54 -2.44 1.92
N VAL A 159 -15.50 -2.69 0.61
CA VAL A 159 -14.58 -2.03 -0.31
C VAL A 159 -15.36 -1.03 -1.16
N LEU A 160 -14.90 0.23 -1.13
CA LEU A 160 -15.49 1.32 -1.90
C LEU A 160 -14.49 1.89 -2.91
N HIS A 161 -15.01 2.30 -4.06
CA HIS A 161 -14.36 3.21 -5.01
C HIS A 161 -15.30 4.38 -5.27
N ASN A 162 -14.85 5.60 -4.96
CA ASN A 162 -15.61 6.85 -5.02
C ASN A 162 -16.96 6.74 -4.29
N GLY A 163 -16.92 6.20 -3.08
CA GLY A 163 -18.10 6.01 -2.21
C GLY A 163 -19.06 4.91 -2.67
N LYS A 164 -18.75 4.14 -3.72
CA LYS A 164 -19.61 3.06 -4.24
C LYS A 164 -18.99 1.69 -3.96
N PRO A 165 -19.79 0.70 -3.52
CA PRO A 165 -19.31 -0.67 -3.38
C PRO A 165 -18.79 -1.25 -4.69
N VAL A 166 -17.68 -1.99 -4.64
CA VAL A 166 -17.06 -2.59 -5.83
C VAL A 166 -16.94 -4.10 -5.68
N GLN A 167 -17.45 -4.84 -6.66
CA GLN A 167 -17.33 -6.29 -6.77
C GLN A 167 -15.99 -6.71 -7.39
N GLY A 168 -15.50 -7.89 -7.04
CA GLY A 168 -14.33 -8.51 -7.67
C GLY A 168 -12.99 -7.95 -7.22
N ILE A 169 -12.95 -7.14 -6.16
CA ILE A 169 -11.70 -6.67 -5.56
C ILE A 169 -11.13 -7.79 -4.69
N LYS A 170 -9.83 -8.05 -4.84
CA LYS A 170 -9.09 -8.98 -4.00
C LYS A 170 -8.91 -8.38 -2.60
N VAL A 171 -9.21 -9.15 -1.56
CA VAL A 171 -8.97 -8.79 -0.17
C VAL A 171 -8.25 -9.94 0.52
N GLY A 172 -7.05 -9.68 1.05
CA GLY A 172 -6.18 -10.69 1.62
C GLY A 172 -5.17 -10.12 2.61
N VAL A 173 -4.19 -10.94 3.02
CA VAL A 173 -3.07 -10.47 3.87
C VAL A 173 -1.93 -9.85 3.06
N SER A 174 -1.79 -10.26 1.79
CA SER A 174 -0.84 -9.74 0.80
C SER A 174 -1.25 -10.22 -0.60
N GLU A 175 -0.58 -9.70 -1.62
CA GLU A 175 -0.71 -10.07 -3.03
C GLU A 175 -0.27 -11.51 -3.34
N ASP A 176 0.64 -12.07 -2.53
CA ASP A 176 1.20 -13.42 -2.67
C ASP A 176 0.45 -14.50 -1.87
N ALA A 177 -0.63 -14.13 -1.17
CA ALA A 177 -1.39 -15.00 -0.30
C ALA A 177 -2.82 -15.25 -0.82
N PRO A 178 -3.52 -16.30 -0.34
CA PRO A 178 -4.93 -16.48 -0.65
C PRO A 178 -5.76 -15.25 -0.29
N PHE A 179 -6.65 -14.86 -1.20
CA PHE A 179 -7.55 -13.72 -1.05
C PHE A 179 -9.01 -14.13 -1.25
N ASN A 180 -9.92 -13.31 -0.72
CA ASN A 180 -11.33 -13.36 -1.03
C ASN A 180 -11.70 -12.25 -2.01
N LEU A 181 -12.65 -12.52 -2.90
CA LEU A 181 -13.19 -11.50 -3.80
C LEU A 181 -14.40 -10.82 -3.16
N THR A 182 -14.51 -9.51 -3.33
CA THR A 182 -15.72 -8.79 -2.93
C THR A 182 -16.93 -9.22 -3.75
N ASN A 183 -18.07 -9.38 -3.09
CA ASN A 183 -19.35 -9.69 -3.73
C ASN A 183 -20.03 -8.44 -4.34
N GLU A 184 -21.25 -8.58 -4.88
CA GLU A 184 -22.04 -7.48 -5.49
C GLU A 184 -22.31 -6.30 -4.53
N LYS A 185 -22.23 -6.53 -3.22
CA LYS A 185 -22.37 -5.49 -2.18
C LYS A 185 -21.02 -4.87 -1.79
N GLY A 186 -19.95 -5.20 -2.50
CA GLY A 186 -18.58 -4.77 -2.20
C GLY A 186 -17.99 -5.38 -0.94
N ILE A 187 -18.52 -6.52 -0.46
CA ILE A 187 -18.08 -7.15 0.79
C ILE A 187 -17.18 -8.35 0.49
N ALA A 188 -16.00 -8.40 1.11
CA ALA A 188 -15.17 -9.60 1.22
C ALA A 188 -14.97 -9.96 2.71
N GLN A 189 -14.74 -11.25 2.99
CA GLN A 189 -14.38 -11.69 4.34
C GLN A 189 -12.87 -11.68 4.52
N PHE A 190 -12.43 -11.31 5.72
CA PHE A 190 -11.05 -11.39 6.17
C PHE A 190 -11.02 -12.02 7.56
N THR A 191 -10.07 -12.90 7.84
CA THR A 191 -9.95 -13.51 9.19
C THR A 191 -8.69 -12.96 9.86
N PRO A 192 -8.82 -11.97 10.76
CA PRO A 192 -7.68 -11.40 11.46
C PRO A 192 -7.08 -12.38 12.45
N THR A 193 -5.79 -12.24 12.71
CA THR A 193 -5.08 -12.94 13.79
C THR A 193 -4.97 -12.04 15.02
N LYS A 194 -4.56 -12.59 16.16
CA LYS A 194 -4.32 -11.80 17.37
C LYS A 194 -3.14 -10.85 17.16
N GLY A 195 -3.30 -9.58 17.53
CA GLY A 195 -2.29 -8.53 17.38
C GLY A 195 -2.49 -7.71 16.10
N PHE A 196 -1.38 -7.24 15.54
CA PHE A 196 -1.38 -6.33 14.39
C PHE A 196 -1.74 -7.05 13.10
N ASN A 197 -2.71 -6.49 12.37
CA ASN A 197 -3.21 -7.03 11.11
C ASN A 197 -3.01 -6.04 9.97
N LYS A 198 -2.73 -6.61 8.80
CA LYS A 198 -2.63 -5.93 7.51
C LYS A 198 -3.66 -6.56 6.57
N VAL A 199 -4.64 -5.77 6.16
CA VAL A 199 -5.61 -6.14 5.11
C VAL A 199 -5.21 -5.42 3.84
N TRP A 200 -4.81 -6.20 2.85
CA TRP A 200 -4.43 -5.75 1.52
C TRP A 200 -5.63 -5.83 0.57
N ALA A 201 -5.74 -4.84 -0.31
CA ALA A 201 -6.59 -4.89 -1.49
C ALA A 201 -5.93 -4.22 -2.70
N GLU A 202 -6.28 -4.70 -3.88
CA GLU A 202 -5.75 -4.22 -5.15
C GLU A 202 -6.87 -3.80 -6.10
N PHE A 203 -6.71 -2.62 -6.71
CA PHE A 203 -7.54 -2.11 -7.78
C PHE A 203 -6.68 -1.90 -9.02
N GLU A 204 -7.24 -2.25 -10.17
CA GLU A 204 -6.63 -1.95 -11.47
C GLU A 204 -7.49 -0.93 -12.20
N GLU A 205 -6.84 0.12 -12.70
CA GLU A 205 -7.46 1.13 -13.53
C GLU A 205 -6.85 1.11 -14.92
N ASN A 206 -7.70 0.87 -15.92
CA ASN A 206 -7.34 1.12 -17.30
C ASN A 206 -7.36 2.62 -17.54
N VAL A 207 -6.20 3.19 -17.83
CA VAL A 207 -6.05 4.62 -18.02
C VAL A 207 -6.01 4.89 -19.51
N THR A 208 -7.00 5.64 -20.01
CA THR A 208 -7.05 6.04 -21.42
C THR A 208 -6.49 7.45 -21.59
N ASN A 209 -5.80 7.70 -22.70
CA ASN A 209 -5.28 9.01 -23.10
C ASN A 209 -4.28 9.66 -22.11
N ASN A 210 -3.60 8.88 -21.26
CA ASN A 210 -2.50 9.40 -20.45
C ASN A 210 -1.18 9.27 -21.21
N ALA A 211 -0.40 10.36 -21.22
CA ALA A 211 0.86 10.41 -21.94
C ALA A 211 2.00 9.65 -21.25
N ASP A 212 1.92 9.51 -19.93
CA ASP A 212 3.02 9.01 -19.09
C ASP A 212 2.89 7.53 -18.71
N TYR A 213 1.69 6.96 -18.71
CA TYR A 213 1.49 5.55 -18.37
C TYR A 213 0.23 4.97 -19.01
N ASP A 214 0.22 3.64 -19.15
CA ASP A 214 -0.90 2.88 -19.74
C ASP A 214 -1.90 2.43 -18.67
N ARG A 215 -1.43 2.24 -17.43
CA ARG A 215 -2.20 1.63 -16.34
C ARG A 215 -1.91 2.31 -15.02
N ARG A 216 -2.89 2.27 -14.12
CA ARG A 216 -2.68 2.57 -12.71
C ARG A 216 -3.05 1.35 -11.89
N SER A 217 -2.14 0.91 -11.05
CA SER A 217 -2.44 -0.04 -9.98
C SER A 217 -2.61 0.75 -8.69
N VAL A 218 -3.61 0.40 -7.91
CA VAL A 218 -3.83 0.97 -6.58
C VAL A 218 -3.80 -0.14 -5.57
N GLU A 219 -2.92 -0.02 -4.60
CA GLU A 219 -2.90 -0.90 -3.45
C GLU A 219 -3.41 -0.16 -2.22
N TYR A 220 -4.18 -0.86 -1.40
CA TYR A 220 -4.74 -0.31 -0.17
C TYR A 220 -4.39 -1.19 1.02
N MET A 221 -3.83 -0.57 2.06
CA MET A 221 -3.57 -1.22 3.33
C MET A 221 -4.50 -0.69 4.42
N LEU A 222 -5.42 -1.53 4.87
CA LEU A 222 -6.14 -1.30 6.13
C LEU A 222 -5.37 -2.01 7.26
N THR A 223 -5.00 -1.27 8.30
CA THR A 223 -4.27 -1.80 9.45
C THR A 223 -5.01 -1.56 10.75
N PHE A 224 -4.93 -2.54 11.67
CA PHE A 224 -5.57 -2.50 12.98
C PHE A 224 -5.04 -3.61 13.89
N ASP A 225 -5.26 -3.45 15.20
CA ASP A 225 -5.10 -4.54 16.16
C ASP A 225 -6.39 -5.33 16.40
N ALA A 226 -6.27 -6.65 16.53
CA ALA A 226 -7.35 -7.54 16.94
C ALA A 226 -6.99 -8.33 18.22
N GLN A 227 -8.00 -8.58 19.06
CA GLN A 227 -7.87 -9.31 20.33
C GLN A 227 -8.36 -10.74 20.21
#